data_AF-A0A382BX99-F1
#
_entry.id   AF-A0A382BX99-F1
#
_cell.length_a   1.000
_cell.length_b   1.000
_cell.length_c   1.000
_cell.angle_alpha   90.00
_cell.angle_beta   90.00
_cell.angle_gamma   90.00
#
_symmetry.space_group_name_H-M   'P 1'
#
loop_
_entity.id
_entity.type
_entity.pdbx_description
1 polymer ?
#
loop_
_entity_poly.entity_id
_entity_poly.type
_entity_poly.pdbx_seq_one_letter_code
_entity_poly.pdbx_strand_id
1 'polypeptide(L)'
;MRWFVICFNVFLLLFSGCNGLGGNSEAAKVRMALFVQQERNQGVQVVEIKVYNAQPKVFYAAKDPVLEVGQDTLEGAYLIEGQDKILSLQLHLTSRGRALLEDITTRFRQQRLFIVVA
;
A
#
# COMPACT_ATOMS: atom_id res chain seq x y z
N MET A 1 -30.78 -51.45 -32.22
CA MET A 1 -30.24 -51.05 -30.90
C MET A 1 -28.76 -50.72 -31.11
N ARG A 2 -28.41 -49.45 -31.34
CA ARG A 2 -27.95 -48.51 -30.30
C ARG A 2 -26.88 -49.13 -29.39
N TRP A 3 -25.60 -48.91 -29.70
CA TRP A 3 -24.71 -48.10 -28.85
C TRP A 3 -23.35 -47.89 -29.51
N PHE A 4 -23.13 -46.64 -29.93
CA PHE A 4 -21.82 -46.04 -30.10
C PHE A 4 -21.09 -46.07 -28.76
N VAL A 5 -19.86 -46.58 -28.72
CA VAL A 5 -18.95 -46.32 -27.61
C VAL A 5 -17.75 -45.56 -28.17
N ILE A 6 -17.89 -44.25 -28.07
CA ILE A 6 -16.87 -43.23 -28.30
C ILE A 6 -15.87 -43.35 -27.15
N CYS A 7 -14.72 -43.97 -27.39
CA CYS A 7 -13.60 -44.03 -26.42
C CYS A 7 -12.29 -43.43 -26.98
N PHE A 8 -12.38 -42.50 -27.93
CA PHE A 8 -11.18 -41.96 -28.59
C PHE A 8 -10.99 -40.44 -28.46
N ASN A 9 -11.56 -39.81 -27.43
CA ASN A 9 -11.48 -38.34 -27.31
C ASN A 9 -11.47 -37.83 -25.86
N VAL A 10 -10.62 -38.39 -24.98
CA VAL A 10 -10.39 -37.80 -23.64
C VAL A 10 -8.90 -37.58 -23.32
N PHE A 11 -7.97 -38.18 -24.09
CA PHE A 11 -6.54 -38.06 -23.75
C PHE A 11 -5.80 -36.88 -24.41
N LEU A 12 -6.44 -36.13 -25.30
CA LEU A 12 -5.82 -34.98 -26.00
C LEU A 12 -6.08 -33.62 -25.34
N LEU A 13 -6.78 -33.57 -24.21
CA LEU A 13 -7.08 -32.32 -23.48
C LEU A 13 -6.21 -32.09 -22.23
N LEU A 14 -5.22 -32.94 -21.95
CA LEU A 14 -4.31 -32.75 -20.81
C LEU A 14 -3.08 -31.87 -21.13
N PHE A 15 -3.03 -31.29 -22.33
CA PHE A 15 -2.02 -30.28 -22.72
C PHE A 15 -2.60 -28.88 -22.93
N SER A 16 -3.73 -28.55 -22.29
CA SER A 16 -3.98 -27.16 -21.90
C SER A 16 -3.05 -26.84 -20.74
N GLY A 17 -1.76 -26.74 -21.07
CA GLY A 17 -0.80 -26.01 -20.26
C GLY A 17 -1.45 -24.69 -19.94
N CYS A 18 -1.67 -24.46 -18.64
CA CYS A 18 -1.75 -23.13 -18.08
C CYS A 18 -0.44 -22.46 -18.47
N ASN A 19 -0.39 -21.92 -19.69
CA ASN A 19 0.51 -20.85 -20.04
C ASN A 19 0.05 -19.73 -19.14
N GLY A 20 0.59 -19.72 -17.93
CA GLY A 20 0.59 -18.58 -17.07
C GLY A 20 1.16 -17.48 -17.93
N LEU A 21 0.27 -16.68 -18.49
CA LEU A 21 0.50 -15.29 -18.78
C LEU A 21 0.91 -14.67 -17.44
N GLY A 22 2.14 -14.94 -17.02
CA GLY A 22 2.95 -14.02 -16.25
C GLY A 22 3.25 -12.87 -17.20
N GLY A 23 2.18 -12.17 -17.62
CA GLY A 23 2.31 -10.77 -17.94
C GLY A 23 3.10 -10.18 -16.80
N ASN A 24 4.07 -9.34 -17.14
CA ASN A 24 4.67 -8.41 -16.22
C ASN A 24 3.51 -7.68 -15.54
N SER A 25 3.03 -8.26 -14.45
CA SER A 25 2.42 -7.55 -13.36
C SER A 25 3.59 -6.68 -12.94
N GLU A 26 3.62 -5.46 -13.49
CA GLU A 26 3.87 -4.31 -12.67
C GLU A 26 2.92 -4.47 -11.50
N ALA A 27 3.32 -5.31 -10.53
CA ALA A 27 2.61 -5.50 -9.29
C ALA A 27 2.52 -4.08 -8.79
N ALA A 28 1.29 -3.55 -8.80
CA ALA A 28 0.99 -2.19 -8.42
C ALA A 28 1.80 -1.97 -7.16
N LYS A 29 2.88 -1.18 -7.27
CA LYS A 29 3.82 -0.98 -6.17
C LYS A 29 2.97 -0.29 -5.14
N VAL A 30 2.46 -1.05 -4.16
CA VAL A 30 1.75 -0.46 -3.04
C VAL A 30 2.77 0.43 -2.36
N ARG A 31 2.65 1.73 -2.59
CA ARG A 31 3.60 2.71 -2.08
C ARG A 31 2.99 3.31 -0.84
N MET A 32 3.60 3.00 0.30
CA MET A 32 3.35 3.74 1.52
C MET A 32 4.29 4.96 1.53
N ALA A 33 3.76 6.13 1.81
CA ALA A 33 4.56 7.34 1.93
C ALA A 33 4.04 8.22 3.08
N LEU A 34 4.96 8.91 3.74
CA LEU A 34 4.65 9.87 4.78
C LEU A 34 4.73 11.27 4.22
N PHE A 35 3.68 12.04 4.44
CA PHE A 35 3.59 13.45 4.07
C PHE A 35 3.39 14.31 5.31
N VAL A 36 3.82 15.56 5.22
CA VAL A 36 3.61 16.56 6.28
C VAL A 36 2.51 17.52 5.83
N GLN A 37 1.59 17.86 6.73
CA GLN A 37 0.57 18.87 6.47
C GLN A 37 1.20 20.20 6.08
N GLN A 38 0.73 20.79 4.98
CA GLN A 38 1.23 22.06 4.47
C GLN A 38 0.04 22.93 4.11
N GLU A 39 0.02 24.17 4.61
CA GLU A 39 -1.02 25.12 4.24
C GLU A 39 -0.85 25.59 2.80
N ARG A 40 -2.00 25.83 2.15
CA ARG A 40 -2.04 26.34 0.78
C ARG A 40 -1.80 27.86 0.80
N ASN A 41 -0.56 28.26 0.53
CA ASN A 41 -0.15 29.66 0.40
C ASN A 41 0.38 29.94 -1.02
N GLN A 42 0.42 31.23 -1.40
CA GLN A 42 0.99 31.63 -2.69
C GLN A 42 2.45 31.18 -2.79
N GLY A 43 2.79 30.47 -3.87
CA GLY A 43 4.15 29.96 -4.11
C GLY A 43 4.47 28.59 -3.49
N VAL A 44 3.59 28.00 -2.69
CA VAL A 44 3.80 26.68 -2.07
C VAL A 44 3.04 25.60 -2.84
N GLN A 45 3.76 24.62 -3.39
CA GLN A 45 3.15 23.47 -4.05
C GLN A 45 2.65 22.47 -3.00
N VAL A 46 1.36 22.13 -3.08
CA VAL A 46 0.70 21.19 -2.17
C VAL A 46 -0.09 20.14 -2.96
N VAL A 47 -0.29 18.98 -2.35
CA VAL A 47 -1.17 17.91 -2.84
C VAL A 47 -2.39 17.76 -1.93
N GLU A 48 -3.52 17.38 -2.53
CA GLU A 48 -4.78 17.17 -1.81
C GLU A 48 -4.83 15.73 -1.26
N ILE A 49 -5.03 15.60 0.06
CA ILE A 49 -5.26 14.32 0.74
C ILE A 49 -6.72 14.26 1.18
N LYS A 50 -7.47 13.32 0.60
CA LYS A 50 -8.86 13.03 0.98
C LYS A 50 -8.90 11.91 2.00
N VAL A 51 -9.32 12.22 3.21
CA VAL A 51 -9.52 11.22 4.28
C VAL A 51 -11.00 10.83 4.28
N TYR A 52 -11.28 9.63 3.78
CA TYR A 52 -12.62 9.07 3.73
C TYR A 52 -13.02 8.52 5.10
N ASN A 53 -13.71 9.34 5.89
CA ASN A 53 -14.55 8.89 7.00
C ASN A 53 -16.03 9.15 6.64
N ALA A 54 -16.97 8.98 7.59
CA ALA A 54 -18.39 9.26 7.38
C ALA A 54 -18.72 10.70 6.89
N GLN A 55 -17.80 11.65 7.07
CA GLN A 55 -17.82 13.03 6.54
C GLN A 55 -16.44 13.38 5.94
N PRO A 56 -16.20 13.10 4.65
CA PRO A 56 -14.89 13.25 4.02
C PRO A 56 -14.24 14.60 4.32
N LYS A 57 -13.00 14.58 4.81
CA LYS A 57 -12.22 15.80 5.06
C LYS A 57 -11.08 15.90 4.06
N VAL A 58 -10.88 17.12 3.55
CA VAL A 58 -9.79 17.46 2.65
C VAL A 58 -8.68 18.12 3.46
N PHE A 59 -7.47 17.57 3.35
CA PHE A 59 -6.25 18.17 3.87
C PHE A 59 -5.29 18.48 2.73
N TYR A 60 -4.36 19.40 2.99
CA TYR A 60 -3.27 19.70 2.07
C TYR A 60 -1.96 19.26 2.69
N ALA A 61 -1.11 18.63 1.88
CA ALA A 61 0.20 18.19 2.30
C ALA A 61 1.28 18.69 1.34
N ALA A 62 2.53 18.68 1.80
CA ALA A 62 3.67 18.99 0.95
C ALA A 62 3.64 18.10 -0.30
N LYS A 63 4.02 18.65 -1.46
CA LYS A 63 4.00 17.90 -2.72
C LYS A 63 4.85 16.64 -2.68
N ASP A 64 6.04 16.75 -2.08
CA ASP A 64 6.98 15.65 -1.98
C ASP A 64 6.86 14.98 -0.59
N PRO A 65 6.87 13.64 -0.53
CA PRO A 65 6.84 12.93 0.74
C PRO A 65 8.14 13.13 1.52
N VAL A 66 8.03 13.17 2.85
CA VAL A 66 9.21 13.18 3.73
C VAL A 66 9.84 11.80 3.91
N LEU A 67 9.08 10.75 3.60
CA LEU A 67 9.55 9.37 3.55
C LEU A 67 8.73 8.58 2.55
N GLU A 68 9.41 7.95 1.59
CA GLU A 68 8.84 6.84 0.83
C GLU A 68 9.25 5.54 1.50
N VAL A 69 8.27 4.69 1.81
CA VAL A 69 8.50 3.43 2.50
C VAL A 69 8.86 2.36 1.47
N GLY A 70 10.09 1.87 1.55
CA GLY A 70 10.63 0.78 0.76
C GLY A 70 11.09 -0.41 1.61
N GLN A 71 11.63 -1.43 0.94
CA GLN A 71 12.16 -2.65 1.57
C GLN A 71 13.29 -2.38 2.58
N ASP A 72 14.00 -1.26 2.44
CA ASP A 72 15.07 -0.84 3.35
C ASP A 72 14.56 -0.11 4.60
N THR A 73 13.27 0.21 4.65
CA THR A 73 12.63 0.96 5.75
C THR A 73 11.59 0.15 6.52
N LEU A 74 10.89 -0.76 5.85
CA LEU A 74 9.80 -1.57 6.42
C LEU A 74 10.11 -3.06 6.28
N GLU A 75 10.12 -3.76 7.41
CA GLU A 75 10.25 -5.22 7.48
C GLU A 75 8.89 -5.91 7.23
N GLY A 76 7.80 -5.30 7.69
CA GLY A 76 6.45 -5.80 7.46
C GLY A 76 5.36 -4.91 8.05
N ALA A 77 4.10 -5.20 7.69
CA ALA A 77 2.93 -4.54 8.26
C ALA A 77 1.91 -5.62 8.67
N TYR A 78 1.49 -5.59 9.93
CA TYR A 78 0.67 -6.65 10.53
C TYR A 78 -0.60 -6.06 11.09
N LEU A 79 -1.74 -6.69 10.80
CA LEU A 79 -3.00 -6.36 11.45
C LEU A 79 -2.98 -6.92 12.88
N ILE A 80 -3.17 -6.05 13.86
CA ILE A 80 -3.24 -6.42 15.27
C ILE A 80 -4.57 -5.92 15.86
N GLU A 81 -5.09 -6.64 16.85
CA GLU A 81 -6.23 -6.17 17.63
C GLU A 81 -5.71 -5.42 18.87
N GLY A 82 -6.09 -4.14 18.99
CA GLY A 82 -5.77 -3.30 20.14
C GLY A 82 -6.52 -3.75 21.41
N GLN A 83 -6.10 -3.24 22.57
CA GLN A 83 -6.77 -3.53 23.85
C GLN A 83 -8.24 -3.09 23.87
N ASP A 84 -8.58 -2.09 23.06
CA ASP A 84 -9.90 -1.53 22.82
C ASP A 84 -10.71 -2.30 21.76
N LYS A 85 -10.19 -3.44 21.27
CA LYS A 85 -10.73 -4.23 20.16
C LYS A 85 -10.76 -3.47 18.83
N ILE A 86 -9.96 -2.40 18.71
CA ILE A 86 -9.80 -1.69 17.45
C ILE A 86 -8.68 -2.38 16.65
N LEU A 87 -9.04 -2.85 15.46
CA LEU A 87 -8.07 -3.38 14.51
C LEU A 87 -7.13 -2.26 14.05
N SER A 88 -5.84 -2.44 14.27
CA SER A 88 -4.78 -1.48 13.96
C SER A 88 -3.74 -2.12 13.05
N LEU A 89 -3.17 -1.33 12.13
CA LEU A 89 -2.04 -1.78 11.32
C LEU A 89 -0.73 -1.42 12.04
N GLN A 90 0.02 -2.42 12.49
CA GLN A 90 1.33 -2.23 13.10
C GLN A 90 2.43 -2.32 12.05
N LEU A 91 3.21 -1.24 11.90
CA LEU A 91 4.35 -1.19 10.99
C LEU A 91 5.62 -1.63 11.73
N HIS A 92 6.28 -2.65 11.21
CA HIS A 92 7.56 -3.15 11.70
C HIS A 92 8.67 -2.56 10.84
N LEU A 93 9.43 -1.62 11.41
CA LEU A 93 10.45 -0.87 10.71
C LEU A 93 11.83 -1.49 10.90
N THR A 94 12.65 -1.44 9.85
CA THR A 94 14.08 -1.75 9.95
C THR A 94 14.77 -0.79 10.92
N SER A 95 15.98 -1.09 11.38
CA SER A 95 16.78 -0.16 12.19
C SER A 95 16.93 1.20 11.49
N ARG A 96 17.08 1.21 10.16
CA ARG A 96 17.13 2.43 9.34
C ARG A 96 15.78 3.14 9.31
N GLY A 97 14.69 2.41 9.08
CA GLY A 97 13.34 2.96 9.07
C GLY A 97 12.96 3.61 10.40
N ARG A 98 13.35 3.01 11.54
CA ARG A 98 13.17 3.57 12.88
C ARG A 98 13.91 4.89 13.05
N ALA A 99 15.19 4.95 12.68
CA ALA A 99 15.98 6.16 12.77
C ALA A 99 15.41 7.30 11.89
N LEU A 100 14.95 6.98 10.68
CA LEU A 100 14.29 7.95 9.81
C LEU A 100 12.96 8.45 10.41
N LEU A 101 12.15 7.54 10.95
CA LEU A 101 10.89 7.93 11.59
C LEU A 101 11.13 8.80 12.84
N GLU A 102 12.16 8.50 13.63
CA GLU A 102 12.55 9.30 14.79
C GLU A 102 13.00 10.72 14.40
N ASP A 103 13.82 10.87 13.37
CA ASP A 103 14.21 12.18 12.83
C ASP A 103 12.99 12.96 12.32
N ILE A 104 12.13 12.32 11.53
CA ILE A 104 10.91 12.95 10.98
C ILE A 104 9.97 13.39 12.11
N THR A 105 9.69 12.52 13.07
CA THR A 105 8.77 12.84 14.18
C THR A 105 9.35 13.89 15.13
N THR A 106 10.67 13.99 15.22
CA THR A 106 11.35 15.07 15.95
C THR A 106 11.27 16.40 15.19
N ARG A 107 11.60 16.40 13.90
CA ARG A 107 11.60 17.61 13.05
C ARG A 107 10.21 18.21 12.87
N PHE A 108 9.19 17.36 12.73
CA PHE A 108 7.82 17.76 12.45
C PHE A 108 6.89 17.57 13.65
N ARG A 109 7.42 17.60 14.89
CA ARG A 109 6.70 17.30 16.13
C ARG A 109 5.37 18.06 16.32
N GLN A 110 5.28 19.29 15.80
CA GLN A 110 4.09 20.15 15.92
C GLN A 110 3.19 20.11 14.68
N GLN A 111 3.53 19.33 13.67
CA GLN A 111 2.81 19.24 12.40
C GLN A 111 2.15 17.87 12.26
N ARG A 112 1.04 17.83 11.53
CA ARG A 112 0.34 16.57 11.28
C ARG A 112 1.08 15.79 10.19
N LEU A 113 1.33 14.51 10.46
CA LEU A 113 1.84 13.55 9.49
C LEU A 113 0.69 12.74 8.90
N PHE A 114 0.74 12.48 7.59
CA PHE A 114 -0.19 11.63 6.87
C PHE A 114 0.55 10.42 6.35
N ILE A 115 0.03 9.22 6.64
CA ILE A 115 0.46 7.98 5.99
C ILE A 115 -0.50 7.74 4.83
N VAL A 116 0.03 7.78 3.61
CA VAL A 116 -0.73 7.51 2.38
C VAL A 116 -0.31 6.14 1.86
N VAL A 117 -1.29 5.32 1.49
CA VAL A 117 -1.09 3.99 0.89
C VAL A 117 -1.84 3.98 -0.43
N ALA A 118 -1.14 3.72 -1.53
CA ALA A 118 -1.69 3.71 -2.89
C ALA A 118 -1.15 2.53 -3.70
#